data_AF-A0A845XUZ4-F1
#
_entry.id   AF-A0A845XUZ4-F1
#
_cell.length_a   1.000
_cell.length_b   1.000
_cell.length_c   1.000
_cell.angle_alpha   90.00
_cell.angle_beta   90.00
_cell.angle_gamma   90.00
#
_symmetry.space_group_name_H-M   'P 1'
#
loop_
_entity.id
_entity.type
_entity.pdbx_description
1 polymer ?
#
loop_
_entity_poly.entity_id
_entity_poly.type
_entity_poly.pdbx_seq_one_letter_code
_entity_poly.pdbx_strand_id
1 'polypeptide(L)'
;IISGFQNRATTTNVNISWEFDQGGIEVTSPVKIPEGGDYDENFTLTLEMVQSSGKSNIPLYVGFVNCNKVLNTYDEASSLQLRLTNTNLPTAADPDITFHYDEDINLSSQLVVTLEVGTAADVPWALGTQDQVNNISISIPGEQWQQNGDIETIQVDGVVQGLQWTFIPQDADVVLAARKTMLINLGNIVTAHPTGEANLYLNYQYVPGYKDGQFVCQIEKAPLTFDDKVRVGTRQKLDGLLTVKNGISLDDPGDIQHEKGALNFGDTKRQMINLWQEAHGIGVQDSTTYLRTGTQFAWYKKGTHSDDQLSPGDGGTVLMVLTNASLDVNGRIKDKTGYVIPVGTIVPYAGSSAPEGWLICNGASLNQTEHQDLFDVIGTNYGGDGDNFNLPNLKGRVPVGKNDGTFSTLGKMGGEETHKLTTEEMPPHSHEVTDPGHIHNIAVRDGTAMGHVGTGNASQSATYGTNNSNTNITINSAGGISKDGESEVKPHNNLQPYLTINYIIKS
;
A
#
# COMPACT_ATOMS: atom_id res chain seq x y z
N ILE A 1 91.10 -20.52 -10.27
CA ILE A 1 89.68 -20.92 -10.25
C ILE A 1 88.89 -19.64 -10.44
N ILE A 2 88.38 -19.45 -11.65
CA ILE A 2 87.59 -18.30 -12.09
C ILE A 2 86.12 -18.64 -11.80
N SER A 3 85.36 -17.72 -11.18
CA SER A 3 84.04 -17.30 -11.70
C SER A 3 83.34 -16.32 -10.74
N GLY A 4 83.04 -15.12 -11.23
CA GLY A 4 81.70 -14.57 -11.03
C GLY A 4 81.49 -13.38 -10.09
N PHE A 5 82.41 -12.43 -9.98
CA PHE A 5 82.02 -11.05 -9.62
C PHE A 5 82.13 -10.19 -10.88
N GLN A 6 81.00 -10.00 -11.57
CA GLN A 6 80.85 -8.96 -12.58
C GLN A 6 79.48 -8.31 -12.40
N ASN A 7 79.50 -6.98 -12.36
CA ASN A 7 78.38 -6.02 -12.36
C ASN A 7 77.80 -5.58 -11.00
N ARG A 8 78.68 -5.13 -10.10
CA ARG A 8 78.48 -3.82 -9.44
C ARG A 8 79.49 -2.85 -10.06
N ALA A 9 79.13 -1.56 -10.16
CA ALA A 9 79.91 -0.50 -10.77
C ALA A 9 81.43 -0.76 -10.75
N THR A 10 82.07 -0.86 -11.92
CA THR A 10 83.53 -0.92 -11.99
C THR A 10 84.07 0.43 -11.55
N THR A 11 84.48 0.54 -10.29
CA THR A 11 85.38 1.61 -9.84
C THR A 11 86.66 1.50 -10.65
N THR A 12 86.81 2.36 -11.65
CA THR A 12 88.07 2.52 -12.37
C THR A 12 88.61 3.86 -11.92
N ASN A 13 89.67 3.85 -11.12
CA ASN A 13 90.35 5.09 -10.76
C ASN A 13 90.94 5.67 -12.04
N VAL A 14 90.40 6.78 -12.50
CA VAL A 14 91.03 7.57 -13.57
C VAL A 14 91.93 8.58 -12.90
N ASN A 15 93.24 8.36 -12.95
CA ASN A 15 94.21 9.37 -12.57
C ASN A 15 94.28 10.39 -13.71
N ILE A 16 93.75 11.59 -13.49
CA ILE A 16 94.03 12.73 -14.36
C ILE A 16 95.15 13.52 -13.70
N SER A 17 96.32 13.52 -14.34
CA SER A 17 97.49 14.27 -13.89
C SER A 17 97.70 15.46 -14.82
N TRP A 18 97.85 16.64 -14.25
CA TRP A 18 98.13 17.90 -14.96
C TRP A 18 99.37 18.53 -14.35
N GLU A 19 100.34 18.90 -15.18
CA GLU A 19 101.45 19.77 -14.81
C GLU A 19 101.02 21.23 -15.01
N PHE A 20 101.22 22.06 -13.97
CA PHE A 20 100.96 23.48 -14.06
C PHE A 20 102.25 24.23 -14.44
N ASP A 21 102.34 24.67 -15.69
CA ASP A 21 103.25 25.77 -16.04
C ASP A 21 102.55 27.10 -15.74
N GLN A 22 102.93 27.68 -14.60
CA GLN A 22 102.70 29.05 -14.13
C GLN A 22 101.47 29.80 -14.70
N GLY A 23 100.34 29.69 -13.98
CA GLY A 23 99.18 30.56 -14.17
C GLY A 23 98.01 30.09 -13.31
N GLY A 24 97.67 30.88 -12.29
CA GLY A 24 96.82 30.45 -11.17
C GLY A 24 95.38 30.08 -11.53
N ILE A 25 94.86 29.07 -10.82
CA ILE A 25 93.44 28.74 -10.67
C ILE A 25 93.13 28.80 -9.16
N GLU A 26 92.07 29.50 -8.77
CA GLU A 26 91.55 29.45 -7.40
C GLU A 26 90.82 28.12 -7.15
N VAL A 27 91.31 27.33 -6.20
CA VAL A 27 90.65 26.12 -5.70
C VAL A 27 90.02 26.45 -4.34
N THR A 28 88.70 26.42 -4.25
CA THR A 28 87.97 26.52 -2.97
C THR A 28 87.89 25.14 -2.31
N SER A 29 88.94 24.77 -1.56
CA SER A 29 88.94 23.61 -0.66
C SER A 29 88.46 24.03 0.75
N PRO A 30 87.65 23.22 1.46
CA PRO A 30 87.26 23.51 2.84
C PRO A 30 88.39 23.30 3.87
N VAL A 31 89.60 22.90 3.45
CA VAL A 31 90.75 22.69 4.35
C VAL A 31 91.86 23.68 4.03
N LYS A 32 92.22 24.51 5.01
CA LYS A 32 93.36 25.46 4.94
C LYS A 32 94.67 24.72 4.75
N ILE A 33 95.43 25.05 3.70
CA ILE A 33 96.84 24.69 3.55
C ILE A 33 97.69 25.69 4.36
N PRO A 34 98.65 25.26 5.20
CA PRO A 34 99.57 26.18 5.89
C PRO A 34 100.61 26.78 4.93
N GLU A 35 100.84 28.09 5.02
CA GLU A 35 101.85 28.81 4.24
C GLU A 35 103.28 28.52 4.74
N GLY A 36 104.19 28.12 3.84
CA GLY A 36 105.64 28.19 4.05
C GLY A 36 106.49 26.94 3.79
N GLY A 37 106.18 26.15 2.76
CA GLY A 37 107.04 25.04 2.30
C GLY A 37 107.11 24.98 0.77
N ASP A 38 108.26 24.59 0.23
CA ASP A 38 108.43 24.27 -1.20
C ASP A 38 107.62 23.00 -1.49
N TYR A 39 106.62 23.10 -2.36
CA TYR A 39 105.67 22.02 -2.62
C TYR A 39 105.84 21.50 -4.04
N ASP A 40 106.53 20.37 -4.20
CA ASP A 40 106.39 19.49 -5.37
C ASP A 40 105.08 18.70 -5.17
N GLU A 41 103.93 19.33 -5.39
CA GLU A 41 102.62 18.77 -5.05
C GLU A 41 101.80 18.42 -6.29
N ASN A 42 101.92 17.15 -6.72
CA ASN A 42 100.91 16.51 -7.53
C ASN A 42 99.59 16.40 -6.74
N PHE A 43 98.60 17.21 -7.09
CA PHE A 43 97.24 17.08 -6.54
C PHE A 43 96.50 15.95 -7.26
N THR A 44 96.10 14.90 -6.51
CA THR A 44 95.25 13.83 -7.04
C THR A 44 93.80 14.11 -6.69
N LEU A 45 93.00 14.51 -7.69
CA LEU A 45 91.55 14.60 -7.54
C LEU A 45 90.96 13.21 -7.79
N THR A 46 90.47 12.54 -6.74
CA THR A 46 89.74 11.28 -6.90
C THR A 46 88.29 11.61 -7.25
N LEU A 47 87.94 11.57 -8.53
CA LEU A 47 86.56 11.70 -8.98
C LEU A 47 85.92 10.31 -9.03
N GLU A 48 84.94 10.09 -8.16
CA GLU A 48 84.11 8.88 -8.18
C GLU A 48 83.10 8.99 -9.32
N MET A 49 83.44 8.45 -10.49
CA MET A 49 82.48 8.33 -11.59
C MET A 49 81.58 7.12 -11.38
N VAL A 50 80.31 7.37 -11.06
CA VAL A 50 79.24 6.36 -11.10
C VAL A 50 78.86 6.12 -12.57
N GLN A 51 79.43 5.11 -13.21
CA GLN A 51 78.91 4.61 -14.48
C GLN A 51 77.72 3.67 -14.20
N SER A 52 76.51 4.10 -14.59
CA SER A 52 75.32 3.25 -14.58
C SER A 52 75.33 2.29 -15.79
N SER A 53 76.14 1.22 -15.70
CA SER A 53 76.30 0.22 -16.77
C SER A 53 75.20 -0.86 -16.80
N GLY A 54 74.14 -0.72 -15.99
CA GLY A 54 73.01 -1.66 -15.99
C GLY A 54 72.24 -1.70 -17.31
N LYS A 55 71.61 -2.85 -17.61
CA LYS A 55 70.69 -2.99 -18.76
C LYS A 55 69.52 -2.01 -18.57
N SER A 56 69.22 -1.19 -19.58
CA SER A 56 68.19 -0.13 -19.46
C SER A 56 66.75 -0.66 -19.31
N ASN A 57 66.48 -1.88 -19.75
CA ASN A 57 65.15 -2.47 -19.70
C ASN A 57 65.20 -3.78 -18.91
N ILE A 58 64.59 -3.79 -17.72
CA ILE A 58 64.31 -5.02 -17.01
C ILE A 58 63.22 -5.82 -17.76
N PRO A 59 63.37 -7.14 -17.97
CA PRO A 59 62.40 -7.94 -18.73
C PRO A 59 61.16 -8.28 -17.90
N LEU A 60 60.53 -7.28 -17.27
CA LEU A 60 59.29 -7.41 -16.52
C LEU A 60 58.10 -6.93 -17.35
N TYR A 61 57.05 -7.74 -17.38
CA TYR A 61 55.71 -7.29 -17.75
C TYR A 61 54.92 -6.95 -16.49
N VAL A 62 54.28 -5.80 -16.48
CA VAL A 62 53.43 -5.33 -15.37
C VAL A 62 52.02 -5.04 -15.89
N GLY A 63 50.99 -5.54 -15.20
CA GLY A 63 49.60 -5.25 -15.56
C GLY A 63 48.58 -5.88 -14.60
N PHE A 64 47.34 -5.41 -14.63
CA PHE A 64 46.30 -5.91 -13.74
C PHE A 64 45.81 -7.32 -14.13
N VAL A 65 45.48 -8.12 -13.12
CA VAL A 65 44.81 -9.42 -13.27
C VAL A 65 43.29 -9.19 -13.27
N ASN A 66 42.58 -9.89 -14.15
CA ASN A 66 41.12 -9.81 -14.35
C ASN A 66 40.62 -8.45 -14.87
N CYS A 67 40.74 -7.38 -14.08
CA CYS A 67 40.33 -6.03 -14.45
C CYS A 67 41.22 -4.98 -13.79
N ASN A 68 41.18 -3.77 -14.35
CA ASN A 68 41.78 -2.57 -13.79
C ASN A 68 40.71 -1.59 -13.25
N LYS A 69 39.48 -2.05 -13.04
CA LYS A 69 38.33 -1.21 -12.69
C LYS A 69 38.05 -1.29 -11.19
N VAL A 70 37.87 -0.14 -10.56
CA VAL A 70 37.33 -0.03 -9.20
C VAL A 70 35.96 0.63 -9.26
N LEU A 71 35.06 0.21 -8.37
CA LEU A 71 33.73 0.78 -8.28
C LEU A 71 33.81 2.19 -7.68
N ASN A 72 33.31 3.18 -8.41
CA ASN A 72 33.32 4.58 -7.99
C ASN A 72 32.07 4.92 -7.18
N THR A 73 32.02 4.36 -5.99
CA THR A 73 30.96 4.50 -5.00
C THR A 73 31.61 4.83 -3.66
N TYR A 74 31.00 5.74 -2.89
CA TYR A 74 31.63 6.35 -1.72
C TYR A 74 31.99 5.36 -0.60
N ASP A 75 31.33 4.21 -0.52
CA ASP A 75 31.37 3.30 0.64
C ASP A 75 31.63 1.82 0.31
N GLU A 76 31.78 1.46 -0.97
CA GLU A 76 32.07 0.08 -1.37
C GLU A 76 33.54 -0.10 -1.75
N ALA A 77 34.20 -1.03 -1.07
CA ALA A 77 35.61 -1.32 -1.27
C ALA A 77 35.83 -2.23 -2.49
N SER A 78 36.77 -1.84 -3.35
CA SER A 78 37.26 -2.65 -4.46
C SER A 78 38.63 -3.24 -4.15
N SER A 79 38.98 -4.32 -4.86
CA SER A 79 40.31 -4.92 -4.80
C SER A 79 40.87 -5.13 -6.21
N LEU A 80 42.16 -4.85 -6.39
CA LEU A 80 42.91 -5.10 -7.61
C LEU A 80 44.11 -6.00 -7.32
N GLN A 81 44.57 -6.70 -8.34
CA GLN A 81 45.83 -7.45 -8.27
C GLN A 81 46.72 -7.03 -9.44
N LEU A 82 47.92 -6.56 -9.13
CA LEU A 82 48.95 -6.26 -10.10
C LEU A 82 49.81 -7.51 -10.30
N ARG A 83 50.09 -7.84 -11.56
CA ARG A 83 50.94 -8.96 -11.95
C ARG A 83 52.28 -8.45 -12.42
N LEU A 84 53.37 -8.97 -11.86
CA LEU A 84 54.73 -8.78 -12.35
C LEU A 84 55.24 -10.11 -12.88
N THR A 85 55.54 -10.19 -14.18
CA THR A 85 55.98 -11.43 -14.83
C THR A 85 57.36 -11.24 -15.43
N ASN A 86 58.30 -12.13 -15.09
CA ASN A 86 59.57 -12.20 -15.80
C ASN A 86 59.35 -12.78 -17.20
N THR A 87 59.60 -11.95 -18.22
CA THR A 87 59.36 -12.26 -19.63
C THR A 87 60.52 -13.01 -20.31
N ASN A 88 61.66 -13.16 -19.62
CA ASN A 88 62.79 -13.91 -20.15
C ASN A 88 62.38 -15.34 -20.53
N LEU A 89 63.10 -15.89 -21.50
CA LEU A 89 63.03 -17.32 -21.80
C LEU A 89 63.89 -18.07 -20.78
N PRO A 90 63.47 -19.28 -20.35
CA PRO A 90 64.30 -20.12 -19.47
C PRO A 90 65.67 -20.49 -20.07
N THR A 91 65.84 -20.31 -21.38
CA THR A 91 67.06 -20.58 -22.13
C THR A 91 67.98 -19.36 -22.28
N ALA A 92 67.62 -18.20 -21.72
CA ALA A 92 68.48 -17.01 -21.74
C ALA A 92 69.72 -17.22 -20.86
N ALA A 93 70.80 -16.46 -21.11
CA ALA A 93 72.05 -16.58 -20.34
C ALA A 93 71.87 -16.18 -18.86
N ASP A 94 71.10 -15.12 -18.61
CA ASP A 94 70.65 -14.68 -17.29
C ASP A 94 69.11 -14.67 -17.30
N PRO A 95 68.45 -15.83 -17.13
CA PRO A 95 67.00 -15.94 -17.34
C PRO A 95 66.21 -15.36 -16.17
N ASP A 96 66.77 -15.37 -14.98
CA ASP A 96 66.08 -14.99 -13.75
C ASP A 96 66.36 -13.53 -13.37
N ILE A 97 65.41 -12.92 -12.66
CA ILE A 97 65.57 -11.59 -12.08
C ILE A 97 65.73 -11.79 -10.58
N THR A 98 66.84 -11.34 -10.02
CA THR A 98 67.10 -11.42 -8.59
C THR A 98 66.91 -10.05 -7.96
N PHE A 99 66.01 -9.95 -6.99
CA PHE A 99 65.91 -8.81 -6.09
C PHE A 99 66.80 -9.08 -4.88
N HIS A 100 67.81 -8.23 -4.70
CA HIS A 100 68.87 -8.43 -3.74
C HIS A 100 68.44 -8.07 -2.31
N TYR A 101 68.79 -8.92 -1.36
CA TYR A 101 68.73 -8.65 0.07
C TYR A 101 70.10 -8.24 0.62
N ASP A 102 70.12 -7.20 1.45
CA ASP A 102 71.28 -6.77 2.23
C ASP A 102 70.83 -6.47 3.67
N GLU A 103 71.71 -6.69 4.65
CA GLU A 103 71.44 -6.37 6.07
C GLU A 103 71.24 -4.87 6.28
N ASP A 104 71.89 -4.02 5.47
CA ASP A 104 71.50 -2.62 5.34
C ASP A 104 70.33 -2.52 4.35
N ILE A 105 69.12 -2.34 4.89
CA ILE A 105 67.88 -2.25 4.12
C ILE A 105 67.91 -1.19 3.01
N ASN A 106 68.76 -0.16 3.12
CA ASN A 106 68.91 0.89 2.10
C ASN A 106 69.70 0.41 0.88
N LEU A 107 70.42 -0.71 1.00
CA LEU A 107 71.18 -1.35 -0.07
C LEU A 107 70.44 -2.53 -0.71
N SER A 108 69.26 -2.90 -0.17
CA SER A 108 68.38 -3.93 -0.74
C SER A 108 67.66 -3.43 -1.99
N SER A 109 67.33 -4.34 -2.91
CA SER A 109 66.44 -4.04 -4.04
C SER A 109 65.06 -3.65 -3.55
N GLN A 110 64.43 -2.67 -4.21
CA GLN A 110 63.15 -2.13 -3.80
C GLN A 110 62.10 -2.24 -4.90
N LEU A 111 60.87 -2.56 -4.50
CA LEU A 111 59.66 -2.35 -5.29
C LEU A 111 58.83 -1.28 -4.60
N VAL A 112 58.61 -0.17 -5.28
CA VAL A 112 57.97 1.01 -4.71
C VAL A 112 56.66 1.26 -5.45
N VAL A 113 55.54 1.16 -4.74
CA VAL A 113 54.20 1.45 -5.28
C VAL A 113 53.81 2.86 -4.88
N THR A 114 53.41 3.68 -5.84
CA THR A 114 52.98 5.06 -5.60
C THR A 114 51.60 5.29 -6.18
N LEU A 115 50.73 5.93 -5.39
CA LEU A 115 49.40 6.39 -5.79
C LEU A 115 49.28 7.89 -5.55
N GLU A 116 48.79 8.62 -6.54
CA GLU A 116 48.51 10.05 -6.42
C GLU A 116 47.30 10.31 -5.53
N VAL A 117 47.37 11.38 -4.74
CA VAL A 117 46.30 11.83 -3.84
C VAL A 117 45.94 13.28 -4.10
N GLY A 118 44.69 13.63 -3.79
CA GLY A 118 44.24 15.02 -3.81
C GLY A 118 42.73 15.11 -3.68
N THR A 119 42.19 16.34 -3.65
CA THR A 119 40.74 16.53 -3.65
C THR A 119 40.18 16.21 -5.03
N ALA A 120 38.90 15.83 -5.09
CA ALA A 120 38.18 15.60 -6.34
C ALA A 120 38.16 16.83 -7.28
N ALA A 121 38.34 18.04 -6.73
CA ALA A 121 38.34 19.29 -7.47
C ALA A 121 39.73 19.64 -8.03
N ASP A 122 40.79 19.46 -7.23
CA ASP A 122 42.14 19.90 -7.58
C ASP A 122 42.93 18.83 -8.34
N VAL A 123 42.70 17.55 -8.02
CA VAL A 123 43.40 16.41 -8.62
C VAL A 123 42.39 15.33 -9.03
N PRO A 124 41.52 15.60 -10.01
CA PRO A 124 40.43 14.68 -10.41
C PRO A 124 40.95 13.34 -10.95
N TRP A 125 42.20 13.27 -11.39
CA TRP A 125 42.85 12.04 -11.84
C TRP A 125 43.46 11.20 -10.71
N ALA A 126 43.51 11.69 -9.47
CA ALA A 126 43.93 10.88 -8.31
C ALA A 126 42.98 9.69 -8.11
N LEU A 127 43.47 8.64 -7.41
CA LEU A 127 42.62 7.51 -7.06
C LEU A 127 41.65 7.88 -5.92
N GLY A 128 42.04 8.82 -5.06
CA GLY A 128 41.23 9.27 -3.94
C GLY A 128 41.87 10.43 -3.17
N THR A 129 41.22 10.85 -2.09
CA THR A 129 41.81 11.75 -1.09
C THR A 129 42.98 11.07 -0.37
N GLN A 130 43.80 11.85 0.33
CA GLN A 130 44.90 11.32 1.14
C GLN A 130 44.41 10.24 2.12
N ASP A 131 43.31 10.48 2.84
CA ASP A 131 42.76 9.52 3.79
C ASP A 131 42.28 8.23 3.11
N GLN A 132 41.60 8.35 1.97
CA GLN A 132 41.12 7.19 1.21
C GLN A 132 42.29 6.32 0.71
N VAL A 133 43.32 6.95 0.16
CA VAL A 133 44.50 6.24 -0.37
C VAL A 133 45.36 5.68 0.76
N ASN A 134 45.46 6.37 1.90
CA ASN A 134 46.17 5.87 3.08
C ASN A 134 45.53 4.59 3.66
N ASN A 135 44.22 4.42 3.48
CA ASN A 135 43.49 3.22 3.91
C ASN A 135 43.59 2.03 2.95
N ILE A 136 44.23 2.20 1.78
CA ILE A 136 44.46 1.10 0.83
C ILE A 136 45.49 0.15 1.42
N SER A 137 45.13 -1.13 1.49
CA SER A 137 46.06 -2.18 1.88
C SER A 137 46.86 -2.65 0.66
N ILE A 138 48.17 -2.46 0.66
CA ILE A 138 49.06 -2.99 -0.39
C ILE A 138 49.93 -4.10 0.21
N SER A 139 50.00 -5.26 -0.46
CA SER A 139 50.81 -6.39 0.01
C SER A 139 51.35 -7.24 -1.14
N ILE A 140 52.51 -7.85 -0.94
CA ILE A 140 53.07 -8.88 -1.81
C ILE A 140 52.83 -10.23 -1.13
N PRO A 141 52.09 -11.19 -1.73
CA PRO A 141 51.82 -12.48 -1.10
C PRO A 141 53.09 -13.29 -0.85
N GLY A 142 53.18 -13.89 0.34
CA GLY A 142 54.29 -14.75 0.77
C GLY A 142 55.13 -14.10 1.89
N GLU A 143 56.17 -14.80 2.33
CA GLU A 143 57.07 -14.39 3.41
C GLU A 143 58.43 -13.87 2.88
N GLN A 144 58.56 -13.69 1.56
CA GLN A 144 59.82 -13.29 0.92
C GLN A 144 60.01 -11.77 0.87
N TRP A 145 58.94 -11.01 1.07
CA TRP A 145 58.91 -9.55 0.96
C TRP A 145 58.35 -8.95 2.24
N GLN A 146 58.95 -7.85 2.67
CA GLN A 146 58.45 -7.04 3.77
C GLN A 146 58.28 -5.58 3.31
N GLN A 147 57.33 -4.88 3.91
CA GLN A 147 57.23 -3.44 3.74
C GLN A 147 58.36 -2.78 4.53
N ASN A 148 59.09 -1.87 3.88
CA ASN A 148 60.16 -1.09 4.49
C ASN A 148 59.58 0.20 5.08
N GLY A 149 59.36 0.20 6.40
CA GLY A 149 58.87 1.38 7.13
C GLY A 149 57.39 1.70 6.93
N ASP A 150 57.00 2.87 7.42
CA ASP A 150 55.64 3.40 7.28
C ASP A 150 55.38 3.92 5.86
N ILE A 151 54.11 4.21 5.55
CA ILE A 151 53.71 4.81 4.27
C ILE A 151 54.33 6.20 4.16
N GLU A 152 55.12 6.44 3.11
CA GLU A 152 55.79 7.72 2.90
C GLU A 152 54.90 8.68 2.10
N THR A 153 54.94 9.96 2.46
CA THR A 153 54.23 11.02 1.72
C THR A 153 55.16 11.72 0.75
N ILE A 154 54.78 11.80 -0.52
CA ILE A 154 55.46 12.64 -1.51
C ILE A 154 54.92 14.06 -1.38
N GLN A 155 55.78 15.00 -0.99
CA GLN A 155 55.40 16.40 -0.82
C GLN A 155 56.13 17.33 -1.79
N VAL A 156 55.38 18.27 -2.37
CA VAL A 156 55.91 19.37 -3.18
C VAL A 156 55.30 20.65 -2.64
N ASP A 157 56.15 21.61 -2.25
CA ASP A 157 55.75 22.90 -1.65
C ASP A 157 54.77 22.77 -0.45
N GLY A 158 54.94 21.71 0.36
CA GLY A 158 54.12 21.44 1.55
C GLY A 158 52.76 20.79 1.27
N VAL A 159 52.48 20.40 0.02
CA VAL A 159 51.26 19.68 -0.36
C VAL A 159 51.59 18.21 -0.61
N VAL A 160 50.83 17.29 0.00
CA VAL A 160 50.93 15.85 -0.27
C VAL A 160 50.35 15.56 -1.65
N GLN A 161 51.18 15.05 -2.57
CA GLN A 161 50.79 14.71 -3.93
C GLN A 161 50.65 13.20 -4.16
N GLY A 162 51.25 12.37 -3.30
CA GLY A 162 51.12 10.92 -3.40
C GLY A 162 51.53 10.21 -2.12
N LEU A 163 51.12 8.95 -2.01
CA LEU A 163 51.55 8.02 -0.98
C LEU A 163 52.36 6.90 -1.59
N GLN A 164 53.39 6.47 -0.88
CA GLN A 164 54.39 5.52 -1.34
C GLN A 164 54.53 4.35 -0.35
N TRP A 165 54.51 3.13 -0.90
CA TRP A 165 54.78 1.88 -0.18
C TRP A 165 56.03 1.24 -0.77
N THR A 166 57.08 1.10 0.05
CA THR A 166 58.35 0.47 -0.35
C THR A 166 58.38 -0.97 0.15
N PHE A 167 58.65 -1.92 -0.73
CA PHE A 167 58.83 -3.33 -0.40
C PHE A 167 60.26 -3.77 -0.69
N ILE A 168 60.85 -4.51 0.25
CA ILE A 168 62.20 -5.08 0.14
C ILE A 168 62.16 -6.59 0.40
N PRO A 169 63.14 -7.36 -0.13
CA PRO A 169 63.40 -8.73 0.31
C PRO A 169 63.53 -8.82 1.85
N GLN A 170 62.96 -9.87 2.45
CA GLN A 170 62.89 -9.99 3.91
C GLN A 170 64.18 -10.51 4.55
N ASP A 171 64.62 -11.71 4.15
CA ASP A 171 65.76 -12.41 4.80
C ASP A 171 66.81 -12.90 3.79
N ALA A 172 66.49 -12.91 2.49
CA ALA A 172 67.36 -13.41 1.42
C ALA A 172 66.92 -12.87 0.06
N ASP A 173 67.82 -12.98 -0.93
CA ASP A 173 67.54 -12.64 -2.32
C ASP A 173 66.24 -13.31 -2.82
N VAL A 174 65.36 -12.52 -3.44
CA VAL A 174 64.13 -13.02 -4.06
C VAL A 174 64.35 -13.23 -5.55
N VAL A 175 64.30 -14.48 -5.99
CA VAL A 175 64.49 -14.84 -7.40
C VAL A 175 63.14 -14.99 -8.10
N LEU A 176 62.85 -14.08 -9.03
CA LEU A 176 61.75 -14.21 -9.97
C LEU A 176 62.24 -14.95 -11.22
N ALA A 177 62.07 -16.27 -11.22
CA ALA A 177 62.55 -17.12 -12.29
C ALA A 177 61.89 -16.82 -13.65
N ALA A 178 62.54 -17.17 -14.76
CA ALA A 178 62.00 -16.97 -16.10
C ALA A 178 60.58 -17.55 -16.25
N ARG A 179 59.68 -16.77 -16.86
CA ARG A 179 58.26 -17.10 -17.04
C ARG A 179 57.45 -17.28 -15.75
N LYS A 180 58.01 -16.91 -14.59
CA LYS A 180 57.28 -16.85 -13.33
C LYS A 180 56.72 -15.46 -13.07
N THR A 181 55.72 -15.47 -12.20
CA THR A 181 54.89 -14.32 -11.86
C THR A 181 54.85 -14.16 -10.36
N MET A 182 54.98 -12.92 -9.91
CA MET A 182 54.60 -12.50 -8.56
C MET A 182 53.42 -11.52 -8.65
N LEU A 183 52.68 -11.39 -7.55
CA LEU A 183 51.49 -10.53 -7.46
C LEU A 183 51.71 -9.43 -6.43
N ILE A 184 51.06 -8.31 -6.63
CA ILE A 184 50.88 -7.26 -5.61
C ILE A 184 49.38 -7.07 -5.46
N ASN A 185 48.86 -7.30 -4.26
CA ASN A 185 47.46 -7.14 -3.94
C ASN A 185 47.21 -5.70 -3.47
N LEU A 186 46.19 -5.06 -4.04
CA LEU A 186 45.64 -3.81 -3.56
C LEU A 186 44.21 -4.08 -3.08
N GLY A 187 43.96 -3.84 -1.81
CA GLY A 187 42.64 -3.99 -1.17
C GLY A 187 42.13 -2.67 -0.60
N ASN A 188 40.88 -2.66 -0.17
CA ASN A 188 40.25 -1.50 0.48
C ASN A 188 40.29 -0.22 -0.38
N ILE A 189 40.23 -0.36 -1.71
CA ILE A 189 40.20 0.79 -2.61
C ILE A 189 38.79 1.38 -2.60
N VAL A 190 38.65 2.57 -2.03
CA VAL A 190 37.41 3.35 -2.03
C VAL A 190 37.68 4.68 -2.73
N THR A 191 36.84 5.04 -3.69
CA THR A 191 36.97 6.29 -4.44
C THR A 191 35.61 6.97 -4.58
N ALA A 192 35.61 8.29 -4.47
CA ALA A 192 34.49 9.17 -4.81
C ALA A 192 34.93 10.31 -5.75
N HIS A 193 36.10 10.18 -6.36
CA HIS A 193 36.61 11.12 -7.36
C HIS A 193 35.79 11.03 -8.65
N PRO A 194 35.85 12.02 -9.55
CA PRO A 194 35.19 11.92 -10.83
C PRO A 194 35.60 10.65 -11.59
N THR A 195 34.62 10.03 -12.26
CA THR A 195 34.86 8.87 -13.11
C THR A 195 35.96 9.15 -14.14
N GLY A 196 36.88 8.20 -14.29
CA GLY A 196 38.04 8.34 -15.18
C GLY A 196 39.22 7.49 -14.74
N GLU A 197 40.37 7.72 -15.33
CA GLU A 197 41.59 6.97 -15.05
C GLU A 197 42.37 7.58 -13.88
N ALA A 198 43.02 6.74 -13.08
CA ALA A 198 44.01 7.08 -12.08
C ALA A 198 45.28 6.27 -12.34
N ASN A 199 46.45 6.84 -12.07
CA ASN A 199 47.72 6.15 -12.27
C ASN A 199 48.19 5.46 -10.99
N LEU A 200 48.65 4.23 -11.14
CA LEU A 200 49.52 3.53 -10.20
C LEU A 200 50.92 3.48 -10.80
N TYR A 201 51.90 3.96 -10.06
CA TYR A 201 53.31 3.89 -10.45
C TYR A 201 53.97 2.76 -9.68
N LEU A 202 54.67 1.88 -10.39
CA LEU A 202 55.51 0.84 -9.80
C LEU A 202 56.95 1.10 -10.20
N ASN A 203 57.78 1.53 -9.26
CA ASN A 203 59.20 1.72 -9.44
C ASN A 203 59.96 0.48 -8.96
N TYR A 204 60.99 0.09 -9.71
CA TYR A 204 61.97 -0.90 -9.28
C TYR A 204 63.32 -0.19 -9.13
N GLN A 205 63.96 -0.39 -7.99
CA GLN A 205 65.22 0.28 -7.65
C GLN A 205 66.25 -0.72 -7.15
N TYR A 206 67.52 -0.44 -7.41
CA TYR A 206 68.66 -1.21 -6.93
C TYR A 206 68.60 -2.71 -7.31
N VAL A 207 68.02 -3.04 -8.48
CA VAL A 207 67.99 -4.42 -8.98
C VAL A 207 69.30 -4.73 -9.70
N PRO A 208 70.11 -5.70 -9.23
CA PRO A 208 71.41 -6.01 -9.82
C PRO A 208 71.35 -6.23 -11.34
N GLY A 209 72.24 -5.58 -12.07
CA GLY A 209 72.35 -5.70 -13.53
C GLY A 209 71.36 -4.85 -14.34
N TYR A 210 70.47 -4.09 -13.69
CA TYR A 210 69.49 -3.21 -14.33
C TYR A 210 69.60 -1.77 -13.82
N LYS A 211 69.19 -0.82 -14.66
CA LYS A 211 68.97 0.56 -14.21
C LYS A 211 67.62 0.66 -13.53
N ASP A 212 67.49 1.55 -12.56
CA ASP A 212 66.19 1.84 -11.94
C ASP A 212 65.18 2.30 -13.00
N GLY A 213 63.92 1.96 -12.78
CA GLY A 213 62.87 2.30 -13.72
C GLY A 213 61.48 2.28 -13.11
N GLN A 214 60.50 2.61 -13.95
CA GLN A 214 59.12 2.79 -13.55
C GLN A 214 58.17 2.16 -14.58
N PHE A 215 57.10 1.57 -14.08
CA PHE A 215 55.92 1.16 -14.85
C PHE A 215 54.71 1.99 -14.40
N VAL A 216 53.88 2.41 -15.36
CA VAL A 216 52.61 3.11 -15.08
C VAL A 216 51.46 2.19 -15.44
N CYS A 217 50.57 1.95 -14.49
CA CYS A 217 49.39 1.12 -14.65
C CYS A 217 48.13 1.95 -14.36
N GLN A 218 47.17 1.97 -15.28
CA GLN A 218 45.96 2.76 -15.13
C GLN A 218 44.87 1.98 -14.40
N ILE A 219 44.31 2.58 -13.36
CA ILE A 219 43.13 2.15 -12.62
C ILE A 219 41.94 2.98 -13.13
N GLU A 220 40.91 2.33 -13.64
CA GLU A 220 39.67 3.01 -14.03
C GLU A 220 38.73 3.12 -12.82
N LYS A 221 38.42 4.35 -12.42
CA LYS A 221 37.35 4.69 -11.47
C LYS A 221 36.01 4.59 -12.22
N ALA A 222 35.42 3.39 -12.25
CA ALA A 222 34.25 3.09 -13.06
C ALA A 222 32.95 3.51 -12.35
N PRO A 223 32.03 4.23 -13.02
CA PRO A 223 30.76 4.61 -12.40
C PRO A 223 29.86 3.38 -12.24
N LEU A 224 28.93 3.44 -11.30
CA LEU A 224 27.87 2.44 -11.20
C LEU A 224 26.95 2.46 -12.45
N THR A 225 26.83 3.61 -13.10
CA THR A 225 25.94 3.84 -14.25
C THR A 225 26.65 4.59 -15.37
N PHE A 226 26.43 4.15 -16.61
CA PHE A 226 26.84 4.84 -17.83
C PHE A 226 25.57 5.43 -18.45
N ASP A 227 25.43 6.76 -18.52
CA ASP A 227 24.30 7.50 -19.14
C ASP A 227 23.01 7.66 -18.29
N ASP A 228 22.31 8.78 -18.49
CA ASP A 228 21.02 9.20 -17.90
C ASP A 228 19.83 8.32 -18.35
N LYS A 229 20.12 7.20 -19.03
CA LYS A 229 19.19 6.12 -19.37
C LYS A 229 19.74 4.80 -18.88
N VAL A 230 19.62 4.56 -17.58
CA VAL A 230 20.13 3.33 -16.97
C VAL A 230 19.31 2.12 -17.45
N ARG A 231 19.99 1.23 -18.19
CA ARG A 231 19.63 -0.18 -18.30
C ARG A 231 20.68 -0.98 -17.54
N VAL A 232 20.30 -1.62 -16.44
CA VAL A 232 21.11 -2.69 -15.83
C VAL A 232 20.96 -3.92 -16.73
N GLY A 233 21.81 -4.01 -17.75
CA GLY A 233 21.82 -5.11 -18.70
C GLY A 233 22.67 -6.26 -18.18
N THR A 234 22.06 -7.39 -17.87
CA THR A 234 22.79 -8.63 -17.66
C THR A 234 23.00 -9.32 -19.01
N ARG A 235 24.20 -9.88 -19.23
CA ARG A 235 24.56 -10.50 -20.51
C ARG A 235 23.87 -11.86 -20.77
N GLN A 236 23.12 -12.35 -19.78
CA GLN A 236 22.29 -13.55 -19.85
C GLN A 236 20.87 -13.20 -19.43
N LYS A 237 19.90 -13.94 -19.98
CA LYS A 237 18.51 -13.92 -19.51
C LYS A 237 18.51 -14.37 -18.05
N LEU A 238 18.33 -13.43 -17.13
CA LEU A 238 18.01 -13.77 -15.75
C LEU A 238 16.53 -14.08 -15.69
N ASP A 239 16.19 -15.30 -15.26
CA ASP A 239 14.88 -15.61 -14.69
C ASP A 239 14.78 -15.06 -13.24
N GLY A 240 15.39 -13.89 -13.01
CA GLY A 240 15.63 -13.32 -11.69
C GLY A 240 14.67 -12.18 -11.39
N LEU A 241 14.02 -12.27 -10.23
CA LEU A 241 13.24 -11.20 -9.62
C LEU A 241 14.16 -10.03 -9.27
N LEU A 242 13.88 -8.83 -9.79
CA LEU A 242 14.46 -7.60 -9.26
C LEU A 242 13.96 -7.43 -7.81
N THR A 243 14.79 -7.81 -6.85
CA THR A 243 14.46 -7.68 -5.43
C THR A 243 15.10 -6.40 -4.92
N VAL A 244 14.30 -5.35 -4.79
CA VAL A 244 14.75 -4.12 -4.11
C VAL A 244 14.61 -4.36 -2.60
N LYS A 245 15.73 -4.66 -1.94
CA LYS A 245 15.78 -4.73 -0.48
C LYS A 245 15.59 -3.33 0.08
N ASN A 246 14.78 -3.20 1.13
CA ASN A 246 14.38 -1.95 1.79
C ASN A 246 13.33 -1.10 1.04
N GLY A 247 12.61 -1.70 0.10
CA GLY A 247 11.47 -1.09 -0.57
C GLY A 247 11.87 -0.18 -1.74
N ILE A 248 10.87 0.16 -2.55
CA ILE A 248 10.99 1.18 -3.59
C ILE A 248 10.31 2.42 -3.01
N SER A 249 11.07 3.49 -2.75
CA SER A 249 10.45 4.81 -2.55
C SER A 249 10.17 5.39 -3.93
N LEU A 250 8.90 5.52 -4.28
CA LEU A 250 8.45 6.22 -5.48
C LEU A 250 8.07 7.64 -5.05
N ASP A 251 9.08 8.45 -4.69
CA ASP A 251 8.90 9.83 -4.22
C ASP A 251 8.83 10.86 -5.37
N ASP A 252 8.85 10.41 -6.63
CA ASP A 252 8.71 11.30 -7.78
C ASP A 252 7.21 11.46 -8.11
N PRO A 253 6.64 12.68 -8.20
CA PRO A 253 5.23 12.92 -8.51
C PRO A 253 4.81 12.52 -9.94
N GLY A 254 5.66 11.79 -10.67
CA GLY A 254 5.30 11.18 -11.94
C GLY A 254 4.43 9.95 -11.70
N ASP A 255 3.22 9.96 -12.27
CA ASP A 255 2.37 8.77 -12.34
C ASP A 255 3.18 7.55 -12.80
N ILE A 256 2.97 6.39 -12.15
CA ILE A 256 3.41 5.11 -12.71
C ILE A 256 2.56 4.85 -13.95
N GLN A 257 3.00 5.38 -15.09
CA GLN A 257 2.35 5.12 -16.36
C GLN A 257 2.70 3.72 -16.82
N HIS A 258 1.89 2.76 -16.40
CA HIS A 258 1.90 1.44 -17.01
C HIS A 258 0.89 1.43 -18.14
N GLU A 259 1.35 1.76 -19.36
CA GLU A 259 0.46 1.90 -20.52
C GLU A 259 -0.34 0.62 -20.82
N LYS A 260 0.07 -0.58 -20.33
CA LYS A 260 -0.51 -1.87 -20.77
C LYS A 260 -0.52 -3.06 -19.80
N GLY A 261 -0.30 -2.94 -18.48
CA GLY A 261 -0.33 -4.17 -17.67
C GLY A 261 -0.96 -4.10 -16.29
N ALA A 262 -1.28 -5.29 -15.80
CA ALA A 262 -2.00 -5.51 -14.56
C ALA A 262 -1.05 -5.42 -13.36
N LEU A 263 -1.54 -4.81 -12.29
CA LEU A 263 -0.97 -4.98 -10.96
C LEU A 263 -1.43 -6.36 -10.44
N ASN A 264 -0.51 -7.32 -10.37
CA ASN A 264 -0.79 -8.68 -9.90
C ASN A 264 -0.07 -8.93 -8.57
N PHE A 265 -0.79 -9.45 -7.58
CA PHE A 265 -0.27 -9.73 -6.25
C PHE A 265 0.12 -11.20 -6.01
N GLY A 266 -0.05 -12.09 -7.01
CA GLY A 266 0.37 -13.49 -6.99
C GLY A 266 -0.65 -14.47 -6.40
N ASP A 267 -0.20 -15.57 -5.78
CA ASP A 267 -1.06 -16.63 -5.19
C ASP A 267 -1.06 -16.65 -3.64
N THR A 268 -0.40 -15.70 -3.00
CA THR A 268 -0.29 -15.63 -1.52
C THR A 268 -1.53 -15.03 -0.85
N LYS A 269 -1.80 -15.41 0.40
CA LYS A 269 -2.87 -14.78 1.21
C LYS A 269 -2.40 -13.44 1.78
N ARG A 270 -3.33 -12.49 1.97
CA ARG A 270 -3.11 -11.08 2.43
C ARG A 270 -2.48 -10.14 1.40
N GLN A 271 -2.85 -10.31 0.14
CA GLN A 271 -2.55 -9.36 -0.91
C GLN A 271 -3.42 -8.12 -0.73
N MET A 272 -2.82 -6.98 -0.43
CA MET A 272 -3.59 -5.75 -0.25
C MET A 272 -2.79 -4.50 -0.56
N ILE A 273 -3.51 -3.49 -1.01
CA ILE A 273 -3.06 -2.11 -1.08
C ILE A 273 -3.50 -1.43 0.20
N ASN A 274 -2.56 -0.95 1.00
CA ASN A 274 -2.85 -0.05 2.11
C ASN A 274 -2.97 1.37 1.54
N LEU A 275 -4.17 1.95 1.62
CA LEU A 275 -4.47 3.29 1.09
C LEU A 275 -4.12 4.38 2.12
N TRP A 276 -4.36 4.12 3.40
CA TRP A 276 -3.99 5.02 4.49
C TRP A 276 -3.77 4.21 5.77
N GLN A 277 -2.49 4.13 6.16
CA GLN A 277 -2.00 3.29 7.25
C GLN A 277 -2.46 1.83 7.12
N GLU A 278 -2.36 1.09 8.22
CA GLU A 278 -3.00 -0.21 8.34
C GLU A 278 -4.50 -0.10 8.66
N ALA A 279 -5.21 1.00 8.40
CA ALA A 279 -6.66 1.06 8.64
C ALA A 279 -7.48 1.00 7.33
N HIS A 280 -6.91 1.48 6.22
CA HIS A 280 -7.60 1.60 4.95
C HIS A 280 -6.92 0.76 3.89
N GLY A 281 -7.66 -0.11 3.20
CA GLY A 281 -7.08 -0.89 2.13
C GLY A 281 -8.07 -1.65 1.27
N ILE A 282 -7.58 -2.10 0.13
CA ILE A 282 -8.30 -2.96 -0.82
C ILE A 282 -7.46 -4.23 -0.95
N GLY A 283 -8.07 -5.40 -0.75
CA GLY A 283 -7.30 -6.64 -0.75
C GLY A 283 -8.11 -7.89 -1.02
N VAL A 284 -7.41 -9.02 -1.02
CA VAL A 284 -7.96 -10.35 -1.24
C VAL A 284 -7.62 -11.26 -0.06
N GLN A 285 -8.64 -11.99 0.41
CA GLN A 285 -8.58 -13.13 1.33
C GLN A 285 -9.17 -14.36 0.62
N ASP A 286 -9.33 -15.47 1.33
CA ASP A 286 -9.82 -16.76 0.80
C ASP A 286 -11.03 -16.59 -0.14
N SER A 287 -10.75 -16.52 -1.44
CA SER A 287 -11.70 -16.18 -2.52
C SER A 287 -12.57 -14.93 -2.28
N THR A 288 -12.15 -14.00 -1.42
CA THR A 288 -12.93 -12.83 -1.01
C THR A 288 -12.16 -11.55 -1.28
N THR A 289 -12.64 -10.72 -2.20
CA THR A 289 -12.18 -9.33 -2.33
C THR A 289 -12.85 -8.49 -1.25
N TYR A 290 -12.06 -7.70 -0.52
CA TYR A 290 -12.56 -6.84 0.53
C TYR A 290 -12.04 -5.41 0.39
N LEU A 291 -12.86 -4.48 0.88
CA LEU A 291 -12.45 -3.13 1.22
C LEU A 291 -12.42 -3.03 2.74
N ARG A 292 -11.41 -2.33 3.26
CA ARG A 292 -11.20 -2.12 4.68
C ARG A 292 -11.08 -0.63 4.92
N THR A 293 -11.79 -0.14 5.92
CA THR A 293 -11.80 1.27 6.31
C THR A 293 -11.73 1.36 7.83
N GLY A 294 -11.31 2.51 8.35
CA GLY A 294 -11.20 2.70 9.80
C GLY A 294 -12.56 2.88 10.49
N THR A 295 -13.54 3.48 9.81
CA THR A 295 -14.83 3.84 10.42
C THR A 295 -16.04 3.50 9.55
N GLN A 296 -16.09 4.05 8.34
CA GLN A 296 -17.25 3.98 7.46
C GLN A 296 -16.82 3.70 6.02
N PHE A 297 -17.76 3.29 5.17
CA PHE A 297 -17.54 3.17 3.74
C PHE A 297 -18.68 3.85 2.99
N ALA A 298 -18.36 4.64 1.96
CA ALA A 298 -19.37 5.37 1.19
C ALA A 298 -19.12 5.28 -0.31
N TRP A 299 -20.21 5.30 -1.08
CA TRP A 299 -20.19 5.44 -2.52
C TRP A 299 -20.73 6.82 -2.91
N TYR A 300 -19.96 7.57 -3.67
CA TYR A 300 -20.36 8.88 -4.19
C TYR A 300 -20.56 8.84 -5.71
N LYS A 301 -21.45 9.69 -6.21
CA LYS A 301 -21.56 10.03 -7.63
C LYS A 301 -20.98 11.42 -7.85
N LYS A 302 -19.97 11.53 -8.72
CA LYS A 302 -19.19 12.77 -8.95
C LYS A 302 -18.56 13.27 -7.63
N GLY A 303 -18.19 14.54 -7.58
CA GLY A 303 -17.59 15.16 -6.40
C GLY A 303 -16.13 15.57 -6.61
N THR A 304 -15.62 16.28 -5.61
CA THR A 304 -14.20 16.59 -5.43
C THR A 304 -13.71 15.97 -4.13
N HIS A 305 -12.40 15.91 -3.93
CA HIS A 305 -11.84 15.48 -2.65
C HIS A 305 -12.25 16.45 -1.54
N SER A 306 -12.62 15.91 -0.38
CA SER A 306 -12.91 16.64 0.84
C SER A 306 -12.37 15.83 2.01
N ASP A 307 -11.71 16.50 2.96
CA ASP A 307 -11.21 15.86 4.18
C ASP A 307 -12.32 15.60 5.21
N ASP A 308 -13.51 16.16 4.98
CA ASP A 308 -14.67 15.98 5.87
C ASP A 308 -15.27 14.59 5.72
N GLN A 309 -15.54 13.93 6.84
CA GLN A 309 -16.09 12.58 6.86
C GLN A 309 -17.47 12.53 6.16
N LEU A 310 -17.66 11.53 5.30
CA LEU A 310 -18.85 11.35 4.46
C LEU A 310 -19.18 12.49 3.48
N SER A 311 -18.29 13.48 3.33
CA SER A 311 -18.47 14.55 2.36
C SER A 311 -18.12 14.03 0.96
N PRO A 312 -19.03 14.15 -0.02
CA PRO A 312 -18.72 13.83 -1.40
C PRO A 312 -17.98 14.99 -2.11
N GLY A 313 -17.66 16.07 -1.40
CA GLY A 313 -17.10 17.30 -1.97
C GLY A 313 -18.04 18.02 -2.93
N ASP A 314 -17.51 19.05 -3.58
CA ASP A 314 -18.30 19.93 -4.45
C ASP A 314 -18.86 19.19 -5.66
N GLY A 315 -20.17 19.33 -5.88
CA GLY A 315 -20.88 18.69 -6.98
C GLY A 315 -21.04 17.17 -6.85
N GLY A 316 -20.68 16.61 -5.69
CA GLY A 316 -20.84 15.19 -5.39
C GLY A 316 -22.19 14.86 -4.75
N THR A 317 -22.58 13.58 -4.82
CA THR A 317 -23.80 13.08 -4.18
C THR A 317 -23.53 11.74 -3.51
N VAL A 318 -23.92 11.61 -2.24
CA VAL A 318 -23.83 10.33 -1.53
C VAL A 318 -24.91 9.38 -2.04
N LEU A 319 -24.49 8.19 -2.49
CA LEU A 319 -25.36 7.13 -3.00
C LEU A 319 -25.60 6.01 -1.98
N MET A 320 -24.55 5.65 -1.23
CA MET A 320 -24.58 4.54 -0.29
C MET A 320 -23.61 4.83 0.86
N VAL A 321 -24.01 4.53 2.09
CA VAL A 321 -23.13 4.51 3.25
C VAL A 321 -23.30 3.19 4.00
N LEU A 322 -22.19 2.56 4.34
CA LEU A 322 -22.10 1.44 5.26
C LEU A 322 -21.48 1.95 6.57
N THR A 323 -22.24 1.75 7.65
CA THR A 323 -21.78 1.97 9.03
C THR A 323 -21.75 0.64 9.78
N ASN A 324 -21.33 0.66 11.04
CA ASN A 324 -21.39 -0.51 11.91
C ASN A 324 -22.83 -0.97 12.23
N ALA A 325 -23.85 -0.15 11.91
CA ALA A 325 -25.24 -0.41 12.28
C ALA A 325 -26.22 -0.39 11.09
N SER A 326 -25.89 0.29 10.00
CA SER A 326 -26.82 0.58 8.90
C SER A 326 -26.19 0.43 7.52
N LEU A 327 -27.07 0.13 6.56
CA LEU A 327 -26.87 0.36 5.14
C LEU A 327 -27.83 1.49 4.74
N ASP A 328 -27.29 2.68 4.50
CA ASP A 328 -28.05 3.84 4.08
C ASP A 328 -27.90 4.02 2.58
N VAL A 329 -29.02 4.01 1.84
CA VAL A 329 -29.04 4.11 0.38
C VAL A 329 -29.88 5.32 -0.03
N ASN A 330 -29.28 6.22 -0.82
CA ASN A 330 -29.99 7.36 -1.38
C ASN A 330 -30.74 6.95 -2.65
N GLY A 331 -31.88 6.27 -2.44
CA GLY A 331 -32.73 5.77 -3.51
C GLY A 331 -33.52 4.52 -3.11
N ARG A 332 -34.16 3.89 -4.10
CA ARG A 332 -34.96 2.67 -3.90
C ARG A 332 -34.11 1.41 -4.12
N ILE A 333 -34.30 0.42 -3.25
CA ILE A 333 -33.59 -0.86 -3.33
C ILE A 333 -34.41 -1.85 -4.18
N LYS A 334 -33.75 -2.55 -5.11
CA LYS A 334 -34.31 -3.65 -5.89
C LYS A 334 -33.61 -4.96 -5.58
N ASP A 335 -34.36 -6.04 -5.51
CA ASP A 335 -33.83 -7.41 -5.54
C ASP A 335 -34.07 -8.05 -6.93
N LYS A 336 -33.87 -9.37 -7.03
CA LYS A 336 -34.08 -10.12 -8.29
C LYS A 336 -35.53 -10.03 -8.81
N THR A 337 -36.49 -9.72 -7.96
CA THR A 337 -37.93 -9.71 -8.25
C THR A 337 -38.50 -8.31 -8.46
N GLY A 338 -37.78 -7.25 -8.10
CA GLY A 338 -38.22 -5.87 -8.30
C GLY A 338 -37.87 -4.99 -7.11
N TYR A 339 -38.62 -3.91 -6.90
CA TYR A 339 -38.44 -3.06 -5.71
C TYR A 339 -38.81 -3.83 -4.45
N VAL A 340 -37.94 -3.78 -3.43
CA VAL A 340 -38.16 -4.46 -2.14
C VAL A 340 -39.47 -4.00 -1.49
N ILE A 341 -39.78 -2.70 -1.61
CA ILE A 341 -41.09 -2.13 -1.28
C ILE A 341 -41.61 -1.36 -2.51
N PRO A 342 -42.60 -1.91 -3.24
CA PRO A 342 -43.28 -1.21 -4.32
C PRO A 342 -44.03 0.02 -3.80
N VAL A 343 -44.11 1.06 -4.63
CA VAL A 343 -44.97 2.22 -4.36
C VAL A 343 -46.44 1.75 -4.37
N GLY A 344 -47.28 2.38 -3.54
CA GLY A 344 -48.66 1.95 -3.34
C GLY A 344 -48.85 0.83 -2.31
N THR A 345 -47.76 0.28 -1.74
CA THR A 345 -47.85 -0.69 -0.64
C THR A 345 -48.43 -0.02 0.59
N ILE A 346 -49.48 -0.61 1.16
CA ILE A 346 -50.11 -0.16 2.41
C ILE A 346 -49.67 -1.08 3.55
N VAL A 347 -49.21 -0.50 4.66
CA VAL A 347 -48.86 -1.23 5.87
C VAL A 347 -49.52 -0.63 7.11
N PRO A 348 -49.89 -1.45 8.10
CA PRO A 348 -50.23 -0.96 9.43
C PRO A 348 -49.00 -0.32 10.09
N TYR A 349 -49.20 0.79 10.78
CA TYR A 349 -48.13 1.60 11.38
C TYR A 349 -48.57 2.20 12.72
N ALA A 350 -47.80 1.90 13.77
CA ALA A 350 -48.14 2.32 15.13
C ALA A 350 -47.75 3.77 15.45
N GLY A 351 -46.94 4.44 14.61
CA GLY A 351 -46.54 5.82 14.82
C GLY A 351 -47.64 6.81 14.43
N SER A 352 -47.64 7.99 15.05
CA SER A 352 -48.66 9.03 14.85
C SER A 352 -48.52 9.81 13.54
N SER A 353 -47.32 9.86 12.95
CA SER A 353 -47.00 10.58 11.72
C SER A 353 -46.28 9.66 10.73
N ALA A 354 -46.57 9.78 9.43
CA ALA A 354 -45.88 8.97 8.43
C ALA A 354 -44.38 9.34 8.37
N PRO A 355 -43.47 8.34 8.28
CA PRO A 355 -42.06 8.59 8.06
C PRO A 355 -41.79 9.11 6.65
N GLU A 356 -40.56 9.58 6.39
CA GLU A 356 -40.16 10.07 5.07
C GLU A 356 -40.40 9.02 3.96
N GLY A 357 -40.97 9.46 2.84
CA GLY A 357 -41.37 8.60 1.74
C GLY A 357 -42.65 7.78 1.96
N TRP A 358 -43.40 8.05 3.04
CA TRP A 358 -44.70 7.44 3.30
C TRP A 358 -45.76 8.51 3.55
N LEU A 359 -47.02 8.18 3.27
CA LEU A 359 -48.17 9.07 3.50
C LEU A 359 -49.23 8.34 4.33
N ILE A 360 -50.00 9.05 5.15
CA ILE A 360 -51.09 8.46 5.93
C ILE A 360 -52.31 8.21 5.02
N CYS A 361 -52.89 7.01 5.10
CA CYS A 361 -54.14 6.64 4.40
C CYS A 361 -55.37 7.32 5.03
N ASN A 362 -55.49 8.63 4.90
CA ASN A 362 -56.54 9.46 5.50
C ASN A 362 -57.52 10.08 4.48
N GLY A 363 -57.40 9.75 3.20
CA GLY A 363 -58.21 10.33 2.12
C GLY A 363 -57.71 11.67 1.57
N ALA A 364 -56.48 12.09 1.88
CA ALA A 364 -55.92 13.35 1.36
C ALA A 364 -55.88 13.37 -0.18
N SER A 365 -56.14 14.55 -0.74
CA SER A 365 -56.01 14.84 -2.17
C SER A 365 -54.59 15.31 -2.46
N LEU A 366 -53.94 14.72 -3.47
CA LEU A 366 -52.55 14.96 -3.85
C LEU A 366 -52.45 15.28 -5.34
N ASN A 367 -51.47 16.11 -5.70
CA ASN A 367 -51.19 16.43 -7.08
C ASN A 367 -50.54 15.24 -7.81
N GLN A 368 -51.07 14.88 -8.99
CA GLN A 368 -50.58 13.75 -9.77
C GLN A 368 -49.14 13.94 -10.28
N THR A 369 -48.73 15.18 -10.58
CA THR A 369 -47.38 15.49 -11.09
C THR A 369 -46.34 15.41 -9.99
N GLU A 370 -46.67 15.88 -8.79
CA GLU A 370 -45.77 15.84 -7.62
C GLU A 370 -45.60 14.41 -7.08
N HIS A 371 -46.64 13.58 -7.19
CA HIS A 371 -46.67 12.19 -6.72
C HIS A 371 -46.89 11.18 -7.86
N GLN A 372 -46.20 11.39 -9.00
CA GLN A 372 -46.39 10.62 -10.23
C GLN A 372 -46.25 9.10 -10.02
N ASP A 373 -45.20 8.66 -9.32
CA ASP A 373 -44.97 7.24 -9.04
C ASP A 373 -46.15 6.58 -8.30
N LEU A 374 -46.80 7.31 -7.39
CA LEU A 374 -47.94 6.82 -6.63
C LEU A 374 -49.22 6.86 -7.47
N PHE A 375 -49.42 7.92 -8.23
CA PHE A 375 -50.53 8.05 -9.16
C PHE A 375 -50.54 6.94 -10.21
N ASP A 376 -49.38 6.60 -10.78
CA ASP A 376 -49.23 5.51 -11.75
C ASP A 376 -49.70 4.15 -11.20
N VAL A 377 -49.63 3.97 -9.88
CA VAL A 377 -50.03 2.72 -9.20
C VAL A 377 -51.51 2.75 -8.80
N ILE A 378 -51.99 3.81 -8.14
CA ILE A 378 -53.33 3.81 -7.53
C ILE A 378 -54.38 4.55 -8.35
N GLY A 379 -53.96 5.41 -9.29
CA GLY A 379 -54.83 6.25 -10.10
C GLY A 379 -55.86 7.02 -9.28
N THR A 380 -57.05 7.19 -9.86
CA THR A 380 -58.20 7.86 -9.22
C THR A 380 -59.15 6.87 -8.51
N ASN A 381 -58.72 5.64 -8.24
CA ASN A 381 -59.57 4.60 -7.64
C ASN A 381 -60.18 5.00 -6.29
N TYR A 382 -59.55 5.93 -5.56
CA TYR A 382 -60.00 6.41 -4.25
C TYR A 382 -60.60 7.83 -4.30
N GLY A 383 -60.89 8.33 -5.50
CA GLY A 383 -61.33 9.69 -5.78
C GLY A 383 -60.22 10.56 -6.38
N GLY A 384 -60.59 11.78 -6.74
CA GLY A 384 -59.72 12.74 -7.42
C GLY A 384 -60.58 13.73 -8.22
N ASP A 385 -59.99 14.88 -8.53
CA ASP A 385 -60.60 15.89 -9.40
C ASP A 385 -59.51 16.64 -10.16
N GLY A 386 -59.70 16.81 -11.48
CA GLY A 386 -58.72 17.39 -12.39
C GLY A 386 -57.35 16.71 -12.29
N ASP A 387 -56.36 17.49 -11.88
CA ASP A 387 -54.95 17.06 -11.73
C ASP A 387 -54.63 16.39 -10.39
N ASN A 388 -55.65 16.10 -9.57
CA ASN A 388 -55.45 15.50 -8.24
C ASN A 388 -56.08 14.11 -8.14
N PHE A 389 -55.47 13.27 -7.31
CA PHE A 389 -55.99 11.96 -6.91
C PHE A 389 -56.01 11.87 -5.39
N ASN A 390 -56.90 11.03 -4.86
CA ASN A 390 -57.02 10.84 -3.42
C ASN A 390 -56.26 9.60 -2.96
N LEU A 391 -55.69 9.68 -1.76
CA LEU A 391 -55.22 8.52 -1.03
C LEU A 391 -56.39 7.63 -0.56
N PRO A 392 -56.15 6.34 -0.29
CA PRO A 392 -57.10 5.54 0.47
C PRO A 392 -57.45 6.21 1.80
N ASN A 393 -58.72 6.16 2.21
CA ASN A 393 -59.15 6.62 3.53
C ASN A 393 -59.51 5.42 4.40
N LEU A 394 -58.61 5.06 5.32
CA LEU A 394 -58.79 3.91 6.23
C LEU A 394 -59.22 4.34 7.64
N LYS A 395 -59.59 5.61 7.86
CA LYS A 395 -60.15 6.06 9.13
C LYS A 395 -61.49 5.37 9.37
N GLY A 396 -61.64 4.68 10.51
CA GLY A 396 -62.85 3.92 10.86
C GLY A 396 -63.13 2.73 9.94
N ARG A 397 -62.15 2.24 9.17
CA ARG A 397 -62.36 1.21 8.16
C ARG A 397 -61.32 0.11 8.25
N VAL A 398 -61.75 -1.12 7.96
CA VAL A 398 -60.87 -2.29 7.87
C VAL A 398 -60.65 -2.60 6.38
N PRO A 399 -59.40 -2.74 5.91
CA PRO A 399 -59.14 -3.14 4.53
C PRO A 399 -59.55 -4.59 4.30
N VAL A 400 -60.10 -4.87 3.12
CA VAL A 400 -60.50 -6.21 2.68
C VAL A 400 -59.84 -6.55 1.35
N GLY A 401 -59.47 -7.81 1.16
CA GLY A 401 -58.90 -8.29 -0.10
C GLY A 401 -59.91 -8.19 -1.25
N LYS A 402 -59.46 -7.67 -2.40
CA LYS A 402 -60.27 -7.64 -3.61
C LYS A 402 -60.65 -9.06 -4.02
N ASN A 403 -61.92 -9.29 -4.34
CA ASN A 403 -62.42 -10.56 -4.89
C ASN A 403 -63.36 -10.28 -6.07
N ASP A 404 -63.84 -11.32 -6.77
CA ASP A 404 -64.75 -11.12 -7.90
C ASP A 404 -66.22 -10.85 -7.47
N GLY A 405 -66.50 -10.81 -6.17
CA GLY A 405 -67.84 -10.62 -5.61
C GLY A 405 -68.08 -9.21 -5.06
N THR A 406 -68.49 -9.15 -3.79
CA THR A 406 -68.82 -7.90 -3.08
C THR A 406 -67.70 -6.85 -3.13
N PHE A 407 -66.44 -7.30 -3.13
CA PHE A 407 -65.23 -6.49 -3.04
C PHE A 407 -64.48 -6.42 -4.39
N SER A 408 -65.21 -6.29 -5.50
CA SER A 408 -64.68 -6.34 -6.88
C SER A 408 -64.06 -5.06 -7.40
N THR A 409 -64.22 -3.94 -6.70
CA THR A 409 -63.70 -2.64 -7.13
C THR A 409 -62.82 -2.05 -6.04
N LEU A 410 -61.60 -1.65 -6.39
CA LEU A 410 -60.71 -0.92 -5.48
C LEU A 410 -61.33 0.43 -5.13
N GLY A 411 -61.18 0.88 -3.88
CA GLY A 411 -61.75 2.14 -3.39
C GLY A 411 -63.25 2.11 -3.09
N LYS A 412 -63.98 1.04 -3.45
CA LYS A 412 -65.37 0.87 -3.03
C LYS A 412 -65.45 0.72 -1.51
N MET A 413 -66.23 1.58 -0.88
CA MET A 413 -66.50 1.54 0.56
C MET A 413 -67.85 0.87 0.84
N GLY A 414 -67.99 0.28 2.03
CA GLY A 414 -69.23 -0.31 2.52
C GLY A 414 -69.11 -0.65 4.01
N GLY A 415 -70.19 -1.17 4.58
CA GLY A 415 -70.31 -1.42 6.02
C GLY A 415 -70.71 -0.18 6.82
N GLU A 416 -71.13 -0.41 8.06
CA GLU A 416 -71.62 0.61 8.99
C GLU A 416 -71.09 0.32 10.40
N GLU A 417 -70.57 1.34 11.09
CA GLU A 417 -70.13 1.24 12.48
C GLU A 417 -71.33 1.04 13.43
N THR A 418 -72.48 1.60 13.06
CA THR A 418 -73.77 1.42 13.72
C THR A 418 -74.82 1.06 12.70
N HIS A 419 -75.56 -0.03 12.91
CA HIS A 419 -76.54 -0.55 11.94
C HIS A 419 -77.95 -0.59 12.54
N LYS A 420 -78.94 -0.16 11.75
CA LYS A 420 -80.36 -0.22 12.10
C LYS A 420 -80.99 -1.39 11.37
N LEU A 421 -81.37 -2.43 12.11
CA LEU A 421 -82.04 -3.61 11.54
C LEU A 421 -83.36 -3.22 10.88
N THR A 422 -83.52 -3.69 9.64
CA THR A 422 -84.74 -3.59 8.84
C THR A 422 -85.56 -4.88 8.94
N THR A 423 -86.84 -4.81 8.56
CA THR A 423 -87.70 -6.01 8.52
C THR A 423 -87.20 -7.06 7.54
N GLU A 424 -86.52 -6.66 6.44
CA GLU A 424 -85.95 -7.58 5.46
C GLU A 424 -84.73 -8.36 5.99
N GLU A 425 -84.04 -7.83 7.01
CA GLU A 425 -82.90 -8.47 7.66
C GLU A 425 -83.32 -9.43 8.79
N MET A 426 -84.61 -9.54 9.08
CA MET A 426 -85.16 -10.50 10.04
C MET A 426 -85.79 -11.70 9.32
N PRO A 427 -85.37 -12.95 9.63
CA PRO A 427 -86.07 -14.13 9.13
C PRO A 427 -87.56 -14.10 9.48
N PRO A 428 -88.46 -14.59 8.60
CA PRO A 428 -89.86 -14.75 8.94
C PRO A 428 -90.03 -15.56 10.22
N HIS A 429 -90.71 -14.97 11.21
CA HIS A 429 -90.97 -15.60 12.50
C HIS A 429 -92.41 -15.34 12.92
N SER A 430 -92.97 -16.25 13.72
CA SER A 430 -94.31 -16.13 14.30
C SER A 430 -94.24 -16.29 15.81
N HIS A 431 -95.16 -15.65 16.52
CA HIS A 431 -95.39 -15.86 17.94
C HIS A 431 -96.77 -16.50 18.09
N GLU A 432 -96.81 -17.78 18.46
CA GLU A 432 -98.07 -18.45 18.77
C GLU A 432 -98.52 -18.08 20.18
N VAL A 433 -99.81 -17.75 20.30
CA VAL A 433 -100.45 -17.58 21.61
C VAL A 433 -101.33 -18.79 21.83
N THR A 434 -100.92 -19.66 22.76
CA THR A 434 -101.72 -20.79 23.21
C THR A 434 -102.54 -20.37 24.41
N ASP A 435 -103.86 -20.21 24.23
CA ASP A 435 -104.83 -20.15 25.33
C ASP A 435 -105.47 -21.55 25.46
N PRO A 436 -105.04 -22.40 26.41
CA PRO A 436 -105.63 -23.73 26.60
C PRO A 436 -107.08 -23.69 27.12
N GLY A 437 -107.67 -22.50 27.25
CA GLY A 437 -109.01 -22.29 27.75
C GLY A 437 -109.03 -22.24 29.28
N HIS A 438 -109.91 -21.40 29.84
CA HIS A 438 -110.18 -21.35 31.27
C HIS A 438 -111.68 -21.19 31.52
N ILE A 439 -112.11 -21.59 32.72
CA ILE A 439 -113.50 -21.50 33.18
C ILE A 439 -113.63 -20.40 34.24
N HIS A 440 -114.69 -19.60 34.18
CA HIS A 440 -115.05 -18.68 35.25
C HIS A 440 -116.12 -19.31 36.13
N ASN A 441 -115.89 -19.33 37.45
CA ASN A 441 -116.90 -19.78 38.39
C ASN A 441 -117.83 -18.60 38.73
N ILE A 442 -119.09 -18.66 38.31
CA ILE A 442 -120.08 -17.63 38.65
C ILE A 442 -120.69 -17.99 40.01
N ALA A 443 -120.40 -17.19 41.03
CA ALA A 443 -121.09 -17.30 42.31
C ALA A 443 -122.47 -16.64 42.20
N VAL A 444 -123.51 -17.45 42.00
CA VAL A 444 -124.90 -16.97 42.06
C VAL A 444 -125.22 -16.69 43.53
N ARG A 445 -125.34 -15.41 43.90
CA ARG A 445 -125.81 -15.01 45.23
C ARG A 445 -127.30 -15.31 45.32
N ASP A 446 -127.67 -16.18 46.25
CA ASP A 446 -129.04 -16.56 46.55
C ASP A 446 -129.90 -15.30 46.80
N GLY A 447 -130.83 -15.00 45.88
CA GLY A 447 -131.72 -13.83 46.01
C GLY A 447 -132.00 -13.02 44.73
N THR A 448 -131.29 -13.23 43.62
CA THR A 448 -131.71 -12.68 42.32
C THR A 448 -132.48 -13.74 41.54
N ALA A 449 -133.80 -13.54 41.43
CA ALA A 449 -134.75 -14.40 40.76
C ALA A 449 -134.29 -14.85 39.37
N MET A 450 -133.76 -16.07 39.28
CA MET A 450 -133.88 -16.89 38.09
C MET A 450 -135.00 -17.89 38.37
N GLY A 451 -135.99 -17.92 37.48
CA GLY A 451 -137.25 -18.63 37.67
C GLY A 451 -137.06 -20.05 38.18
N HIS A 452 -137.91 -20.44 39.13
CA HIS A 452 -138.11 -21.82 39.55
C HIS A 452 -137.99 -22.77 38.35
N VAL A 453 -136.98 -23.63 38.37
CA VAL A 453 -137.04 -24.88 37.63
C VAL A 453 -137.64 -25.90 38.60
N GLY A 454 -138.64 -26.62 38.12
CA GLY A 454 -139.45 -27.55 38.91
C GLY A 454 -138.61 -28.45 39.82
N THR A 455 -139.23 -28.84 40.94
CA THR A 455 -138.70 -29.72 41.98
C THR A 455 -138.15 -31.03 41.39
N GLY A 456 -136.85 -31.05 41.13
CA GLY A 456 -136.11 -32.22 40.70
C GLY A 456 -134.61 -31.94 40.76
N ASN A 457 -133.88 -32.77 41.51
CA ASN A 457 -132.41 -32.76 41.53
C ASN A 457 -131.88 -33.08 40.13
N ALA A 458 -131.70 -32.05 39.31
CA ALA A 458 -130.97 -32.11 38.07
C ALA A 458 -129.84 -31.08 38.14
N SER A 459 -128.60 -31.54 38.05
CA SER A 459 -127.44 -30.68 37.81
C SER A 459 -127.63 -29.99 36.46
N GLN A 460 -128.15 -28.76 36.50
CA GLN A 460 -128.35 -27.97 35.28
C GLN A 460 -127.07 -27.22 34.96
N SER A 461 -126.40 -27.65 33.89
CA SER A 461 -125.30 -26.92 33.26
C SER A 461 -125.91 -25.79 32.44
N ALA A 462 -125.84 -24.55 32.94
CA ALA A 462 -126.26 -23.37 32.20
C ALA A 462 -125.06 -22.76 31.47
N THR A 463 -125.07 -22.79 30.14
CA THR A 463 -124.11 -22.07 29.30
C THR A 463 -124.55 -20.62 29.20
N TYR A 464 -123.89 -19.72 29.92
CA TYR A 464 -124.12 -18.28 29.80
C TYR A 464 -123.21 -17.70 28.73
N GLY A 465 -123.79 -17.18 27.65
CA GLY A 465 -123.06 -16.35 26.69
C GLY A 465 -122.73 -15.01 27.33
N THR A 466 -121.48 -14.79 27.68
CA THR A 466 -121.01 -13.46 28.11
C THR A 466 -120.66 -12.66 26.86
N ASN A 467 -121.48 -11.68 26.49
CA ASN A 467 -121.21 -10.86 25.30
C ASN A 467 -119.94 -9.98 25.43
N ASN A 468 -119.40 -9.80 26.65
CA ASN A 468 -118.28 -8.90 26.93
C ASN A 468 -117.24 -9.46 27.94
N SER A 469 -117.03 -10.78 28.05
CA SER A 469 -115.95 -11.28 28.90
C SER A 469 -114.64 -11.32 28.12
N ASN A 470 -113.78 -10.34 28.39
CA ASN A 470 -112.37 -10.37 28.04
C ASN A 470 -111.64 -11.36 28.96
N THR A 471 -110.80 -12.24 28.39
CA THR A 471 -109.97 -13.22 29.12
C THR A 471 -108.91 -12.57 30.01
N ASN A 472 -108.79 -11.23 29.97
CA ASN A 472 -107.68 -10.44 30.52
C ASN A 472 -106.28 -10.91 30.07
N ILE A 473 -106.18 -11.71 29.01
CA ILE A 473 -104.90 -12.06 28.40
C ILE A 473 -104.38 -10.81 27.69
N THR A 474 -103.34 -10.20 28.26
CA THR A 474 -102.61 -9.09 27.63
C THR A 474 -101.40 -9.66 26.90
N ILE A 475 -101.45 -9.73 25.57
CA ILE A 475 -100.28 -10.06 24.75
C ILE A 475 -99.47 -8.77 24.61
N ASN A 476 -98.46 -8.58 25.46
CA ASN A 476 -97.45 -7.56 25.22
C ASN A 476 -96.43 -8.14 24.25
N SER A 477 -96.38 -7.67 23.00
CA SER A 477 -95.24 -7.97 22.13
C SER A 477 -93.97 -7.45 22.81
N ALA A 478 -93.15 -8.36 23.35
CA ALA A 478 -91.86 -8.02 23.95
C ALA A 478 -90.76 -7.78 22.90
N GLY A 479 -91.15 -7.40 21.68
CA GLY A 479 -90.28 -7.06 20.57
C GLY A 479 -90.39 -5.58 20.24
N GLY A 480 -89.68 -4.73 20.98
CA GLY A 480 -89.17 -3.44 20.49
C GLY A 480 -90.14 -2.30 20.14
N ILE A 481 -91.46 -2.42 20.32
CA ILE A 481 -92.38 -1.27 20.18
C ILE A 481 -92.69 -0.72 21.56
N SER A 482 -92.21 0.49 21.86
CA SER A 482 -92.48 1.20 23.11
C SER A 482 -93.99 1.47 23.23
N LYS A 483 -94.55 1.33 24.44
CA LYS A 483 -95.98 1.63 24.72
C LYS A 483 -96.35 3.12 24.62
N ASP A 484 -95.38 3.99 24.33
CA ASP A 484 -95.51 5.45 24.47
C ASP A 484 -95.33 6.23 23.15
N GLY A 485 -95.41 5.57 21.99
CA GLY A 485 -95.53 6.26 20.69
C GLY A 485 -94.22 6.80 20.09
N GLU A 486 -93.06 6.52 20.68
CA GLU A 486 -91.78 6.69 19.99
C GLU A 486 -91.43 5.39 19.24
N SER A 487 -91.76 5.38 17.95
CA SER A 487 -91.67 4.23 17.03
C SER A 487 -90.31 4.09 16.32
N GLU A 488 -89.23 4.65 16.86
CA GLU A 488 -87.92 4.59 16.19
C GLU A 488 -87.02 3.46 16.71
N VAL A 489 -86.83 2.44 15.87
CA VAL A 489 -85.78 1.42 16.04
C VAL A 489 -84.41 2.13 16.05
N LYS A 490 -83.67 2.05 17.16
CA LYS A 490 -82.34 2.66 17.31
C LYS A 490 -81.25 1.75 16.71
N PRO A 491 -80.22 2.30 16.05
CA PRO A 491 -79.07 1.53 15.58
C PRO A 491 -78.32 0.85 16.75
N HIS A 492 -77.71 -0.31 16.49
CA HIS A 492 -76.83 -0.99 17.43
C HIS A 492 -75.36 -0.89 16.99
N ASN A 493 -74.43 -1.00 17.95
CA ASN A 493 -73.00 -1.07 17.65
C ASN A 493 -72.70 -2.34 16.83
N ASN A 494 -72.01 -2.16 15.70
CA ASN A 494 -71.56 -3.24 14.84
C ASN A 494 -70.01 -3.35 14.80
N LEU A 495 -69.31 -2.60 15.65
CA LEU A 495 -67.85 -2.66 15.75
C LEU A 495 -67.41 -3.94 16.47
N GLN A 496 -66.49 -4.68 15.84
CA GLN A 496 -65.70 -5.73 16.50
C GLN A 496 -64.71 -5.10 17.50
N PRO A 497 -64.20 -5.82 18.52
CA PRO A 497 -63.09 -5.32 19.33
C PRO A 497 -61.90 -4.88 18.46
N TYR A 498 -61.37 -3.67 18.68
CA TYR A 498 -60.34 -3.07 17.82
C TYR A 498 -59.23 -2.38 18.62
N LEU A 499 -58.05 -2.28 17.99
CA LEU A 499 -56.95 -1.41 18.39
C LEU A 499 -56.65 -0.46 17.23
N THR A 500 -56.64 0.84 17.51
CA THR A 500 -56.42 1.86 16.48
C THR A 500 -54.93 2.08 16.24
N ILE A 501 -54.50 1.88 15.00
CA ILE A 501 -53.18 2.24 14.47
C ILE A 501 -53.36 2.96 13.13
N ASN A 502 -52.34 3.68 12.68
CA ASN A 502 -52.37 4.29 11.35
C ASN A 502 -52.17 3.22 10.28
N TYR A 503 -52.64 3.53 9.08
CA TYR A 503 -52.18 2.88 7.87
C TYR A 503 -51.40 3.91 7.06
N ILE A 504 -50.23 3.51 6.58
CA ILE A 504 -49.40 4.34 5.71
C ILE A 504 -49.21 3.66 4.36
N ILE A 505 -49.10 4.47 3.31
CA ILE A 505 -48.86 4.05 1.94
C ILE A 505 -47.50 4.53 1.48
N LYS A 506 -46.73 3.65 0.82
CA LYS A 506 -45.45 4.01 0.24
C LYS A 506 -45.67 4.99 -0.91
N SER A 507 -45.16 6.21 -0.78
CA SER A 507 -45.15 7.23 -1.83
C SER A 507 -43.87 7.21 -2.63
#